data_AF-A0AAU1UHA5-F1
#
_entry.id   AF-A0AAU1UHA5-F1
#
_cell.length_a   1.000
_cell.length_b   1.000
_cell.length_c   1.000
_cell.angle_alpha   90.00
_cell.angle_beta   90.00
_cell.angle_gamma   90.00
#
_symmetry.space_group_name_H-M   'P 1'
#
loop_
_entity.id
_entity.type
_entity.pdbx_description
1 polymer ?
#
loop_
_entity_poly.entity_id
_entity_poly.type
_entity_poly.pdbx_seq_one_letter_code
_entity_poly.pdbx_strand_id
1 'polypeptide(L)'
;MRFRRWSMDRLFERPSGRGLVAVPLGLIVVITLVDLHSPTDVHLGPLLVIAPALTASIAGARLTALVGLLAVGAQVLIAVLHGGLTTSNHISQMIAITLLSALIVLFARARDRRSRELNRVRSVSEAAQRVLLRPPPRRVGPLRVAWLYVAAGDEAKIGGDLLAVARAAHPSTRAVIGDVRGKGLASIGEASVVLGAFREGAHRHALLPDLVAAMDDSVTRNLEEVADTEHDAGEHFVTALVLDIPDEGGHAEMVTCGHPPPLLVREHQVTELTTRNSAPPLGMGVLPDAPLRADRFAFTAGDYLVLYTDGVIEARSPTGAFYPLAERLASFPSLPGGGPDSLLHHIHRDLLAHADGQLNDDVALLVIERVPTRHLLRPLLDGHPMTDRAGAHPDGAPPSEAGERGI
;
A
#
# COMPACT_ATOMS: atom_id res chain seq x y z
N MET A 1 -27.65 1.26 -11.19
CA MET A 1 -27.53 1.71 -9.78
C MET A 1 -26.07 2.07 -9.50
N ARG A 2 -25.79 3.36 -9.26
CA ARG A 2 -24.44 3.90 -8.96
C ARG A 2 -24.09 3.58 -7.50
N PHE A 3 -23.06 2.76 -7.26
CA PHE A 3 -22.55 2.55 -5.90
C PHE A 3 -21.33 3.44 -5.60
N ARG A 4 -21.41 4.06 -4.43
CA ARG A 4 -20.54 5.09 -3.85
C ARG A 4 -19.07 4.66 -3.75
N ARG A 5 -18.21 5.58 -4.18
CA ARG A 5 -16.79 5.69 -3.81
C ARG A 5 -16.72 5.94 -2.29
N TRP A 6 -16.37 4.93 -1.50
CA TRP A 6 -16.15 5.10 -0.06
C TRP A 6 -14.76 5.72 0.15
N SER A 7 -14.75 6.99 0.54
CA SER A 7 -13.58 7.64 1.16
C SER A 7 -13.46 7.10 2.59
N MET A 8 -12.31 6.47 2.88
CA MET A 8 -11.92 5.87 4.16
C MET A 8 -11.26 6.90 5.09
N ASP A 9 -11.73 8.15 5.11
CA ASP A 9 -11.07 9.23 5.87
C ASP A 9 -11.68 9.52 7.25
N ARG A 10 -12.55 8.65 7.81
CA ARG A 10 -13.33 8.98 9.03
C ARG A 10 -13.32 7.94 10.16
N LEU A 11 -12.15 7.43 10.54
CA LEU A 11 -12.05 6.61 11.76
C LEU A 11 -10.87 6.92 12.70
N PHE A 12 -10.26 8.10 12.60
CA PHE A 12 -9.37 8.59 13.66
C PHE A 12 -9.55 10.09 13.87
N GLU A 13 -10.50 10.46 14.72
CA GLU A 13 -10.43 11.76 15.40
C GLU A 13 -9.26 11.69 16.38
N ARG A 14 -8.06 12.01 15.90
CA ARG A 14 -6.94 12.38 16.76
C ARG A 14 -7.43 13.53 17.66
N PRO A 15 -7.14 13.53 18.97
CA PRO A 15 -7.49 14.65 19.84
C PRO A 15 -6.97 15.93 19.19
N SER A 16 -7.87 16.88 18.94
CA SER A 16 -7.58 18.11 18.21
C SER A 16 -6.34 18.79 18.81
N GLY A 17 -5.31 19.02 17.99
CA GLY A 17 -4.00 19.56 18.40
C GLY A 17 -4.03 20.92 19.11
N ARG A 18 -5.21 21.52 19.30
CA ARG A 18 -5.45 22.72 20.09
C ARG A 18 -5.26 22.50 21.60
N GLY A 19 -5.56 21.31 22.12
CA GLY A 19 -5.42 21.01 23.55
C GLY A 19 -3.96 20.98 24.04
N LEU A 20 -3.04 20.47 23.20
CA LEU A 20 -1.61 20.38 23.56
C LEU A 20 -0.90 21.75 23.57
N VAL A 21 -1.37 22.73 22.78
CA VAL A 21 -0.77 24.07 22.71
C VAL A 21 -1.11 24.93 23.93
N ALA A 22 -2.19 24.60 24.66
CA ALA A 22 -2.57 25.31 25.88
C ALA A 22 -1.54 25.13 27.00
N VAL A 23 -0.81 24.00 27.04
CA VAL A 23 0.13 23.67 28.11
C VAL A 23 1.35 24.62 28.12
N PRO A 24 2.09 24.86 27.02
CA PRO A 24 3.15 25.86 26.98
C PRO A 24 2.70 27.28 27.35
N LEU A 25 1.50 27.68 26.91
CA LEU A 25 0.96 29.01 27.21
C LEU A 25 0.62 29.16 28.70
N GLY A 26 -0.01 28.14 29.30
CA GLY A 26 -0.27 28.09 30.73
C GLY A 26 1.03 28.13 31.55
N LEU A 27 2.08 27.46 31.08
CA LEU A 27 3.38 27.47 31.74
C LEU A 27 4.00 28.88 31.77
N ILE A 28 3.92 29.64 30.67
CA ILE A 28 4.38 31.04 30.65
C ILE A 28 3.63 31.85 31.71
N VAL A 29 2.30 31.77 31.74
CA VAL A 29 1.47 32.52 32.69
C VAL A 29 1.82 32.16 34.14
N VAL A 30 1.93 30.87 34.46
CA VAL A 30 2.28 30.40 35.81
C VAL A 30 3.66 30.89 36.23
N ILE A 31 4.68 30.71 35.38
CA ILE A 31 6.05 31.16 35.70
C ILE A 31 6.06 32.67 35.93
N THR A 32 5.41 33.45 35.07
CA THR A 32 5.33 34.91 35.24
C THR A 32 4.62 35.32 36.53
N LEU A 33 3.51 34.68 36.88
CA LEU A 33 2.77 34.99 38.11
C LEU A 33 3.56 34.61 39.37
N VAL A 34 4.22 33.45 39.37
CA VAL A 34 5.04 33.00 40.50
C VAL A 34 6.27 33.91 40.66
N ASP A 35 6.93 34.30 39.56
CA ASP A 35 8.08 35.21 39.62
C ASP A 35 7.66 36.59 40.16
N LEU A 36 6.47 37.09 39.78
CA LEU A 36 5.94 38.37 40.28
C LEU A 36 5.59 38.40 41.77
N HIS A 37 5.30 37.25 42.38
CA HIS A 37 5.01 37.13 43.81
C HIS A 37 6.23 36.65 44.61
N SER A 38 7.34 36.34 43.94
CA SER A 38 8.56 35.84 44.59
C SER A 38 9.39 37.02 45.12
N PRO A 39 10.12 36.83 46.23
CA PRO A 39 11.10 37.80 46.72
C PRO A 39 12.13 38.17 45.63
N THR A 40 12.63 39.41 45.65
CA THR A 40 13.52 39.97 44.61
C THR A 40 14.87 39.25 44.44
N ASP A 41 15.21 38.35 45.35
CA ASP A 41 16.38 37.47 45.34
C ASP A 41 16.14 36.12 44.63
N VAL A 42 14.88 35.78 44.36
CA VAL A 42 14.47 34.57 43.61
C VAL A 42 14.06 34.98 42.20
N HIS A 43 14.70 34.40 41.18
CA HIS A 43 14.41 34.71 39.79
C HIS A 43 14.06 33.45 39.00
N LEU A 44 12.80 33.34 38.58
CA LEU A 44 12.28 32.20 37.82
C LEU A 44 12.20 32.46 36.31
N GLY A 45 12.43 33.70 35.88
CA GLY A 45 12.53 34.11 34.47
C GLY A 45 13.20 33.11 33.52
N PRO A 46 14.40 32.56 33.83
CA PRO A 46 15.07 31.57 32.99
C PRO A 46 14.23 30.33 32.64
N LEU A 47 13.26 29.94 33.49
CA LEU A 47 12.40 28.78 33.26
C LEU A 47 11.39 28.99 32.12
N LEU A 48 11.16 30.23 31.68
CA LEU A 48 10.26 30.55 30.57
C LEU A 48 10.66 29.86 29.26
N VAL A 49 11.93 29.45 29.13
CA VAL A 49 12.43 28.72 27.97
C VAL A 49 11.88 27.30 27.82
N ILE A 50 11.30 26.73 28.88
CA ILE A 50 10.64 25.42 28.83
C ILE A 50 9.43 25.47 27.88
N ALA A 51 8.73 26.61 27.79
CA ALA A 51 7.57 26.76 26.93
C ALA A 51 7.88 26.60 25.42
N PRO A 52 8.86 27.32 24.83
CA PRO A 52 9.25 27.08 23.45
C PRO A 52 9.85 25.68 23.24
N ALA A 53 10.58 25.13 24.22
CA ALA A 53 11.12 23.76 24.12
C ALA A 53 10.00 22.71 24.01
N LEU A 54 8.98 22.80 24.88
CA LEU A 54 7.79 21.93 24.82
C LEU A 54 6.99 22.16 23.54
N THR A 55 6.89 23.41 23.07
CA THR A 55 6.20 23.71 21.81
C THR A 55 6.91 23.09 20.60
N ALA A 56 8.24 23.06 20.60
CA ALA A 56 9.03 22.44 19.53
C ALA A 56 8.89 20.90 19.45
N SER A 57 8.47 20.23 20.54
CA SER A 57 8.24 18.79 20.51
C SER A 57 6.85 18.42 19.95
N ILE A 58 5.88 19.33 20.07
CA ILE A 58 4.46 19.10 19.72
C ILE A 58 4.00 19.83 18.45
N ALA A 59 4.70 20.89 18.03
CA ALA A 59 4.26 21.78 16.96
C ALA A 59 5.41 22.24 16.06
N GLY A 60 5.04 22.84 14.92
CA GLY A 60 6.00 23.32 13.92
C GLY A 60 6.68 24.65 14.29
N ALA A 61 7.74 24.97 13.57
CA ALA A 61 8.66 26.06 13.90
C ALA A 61 8.00 27.45 14.02
N ARG A 62 6.91 27.69 13.29
CA ARG A 62 6.15 28.96 13.36
C ARG A 62 5.52 29.17 14.74
N LEU A 63 4.93 28.11 15.31
CA LEU A 63 4.28 28.20 16.62
C LEU A 63 5.33 28.26 17.73
N THR A 64 6.41 27.49 17.61
CA THR A 64 7.58 27.58 18.50
C THR A 64 8.16 28.99 18.55
N ALA A 65 8.25 29.67 17.41
CA ALA A 65 8.71 31.06 17.34
C ALA A 65 7.75 32.02 18.05
N LEU A 66 6.44 31.85 17.87
CA LEU A 66 5.43 32.64 18.59
C LEU A 66 5.56 32.46 20.10
N VAL A 67 5.66 31.21 20.59
CA VAL A 67 5.80 30.92 22.02
C VAL A 67 7.13 31.43 22.58
N GLY A 68 8.22 31.34 21.81
CA GLY A 68 9.51 31.94 22.18
C GLY A 68 9.44 33.47 22.31
N LEU A 69 8.74 34.15 21.40
CA LEU A 69 8.50 35.60 21.51
C LEU A 69 7.66 35.95 22.75
N LEU A 70 6.64 35.15 23.09
CA LEU A 70 5.85 35.34 24.30
C LEU A 70 6.68 35.13 25.57
N ALA A 71 7.57 34.13 25.59
CA ALA A 71 8.50 33.89 26.70
C ALA A 71 9.46 35.07 26.91
N VAL A 72 10.02 35.62 25.83
CA VAL A 72 10.86 36.83 25.89
C VAL A 72 10.04 38.05 26.37
N GLY A 73 8.81 38.22 25.87
CA GLY A 73 7.92 39.30 26.30
C GLY A 73 7.56 39.21 27.79
N ALA A 74 7.30 38.01 28.30
CA ALA A 74 7.08 37.77 29.72
C ALA A 74 8.32 38.13 30.56
N GLN A 75 9.53 37.78 30.09
CA GLN A 75 10.77 38.17 30.76
C GLN A 75 10.95 39.69 30.82
N VAL A 76 10.64 40.39 29.73
CA VAL A 76 10.69 41.87 29.69
C VAL A 76 9.70 42.47 30.70
N LEU A 77 8.49 41.92 30.79
CA LEU A 77 7.48 42.37 31.75
C LEU A 77 7.96 42.21 33.20
N ILE A 78 8.52 41.04 33.55
CA ILE A 78 9.06 40.77 34.89
C ILE A 78 10.18 41.78 35.23
N ALA A 79 11.08 42.04 34.28
CA ALA A 79 12.19 42.97 34.47
C ALA A 79 11.74 44.43 34.64
N VAL A 80 10.67 44.86 33.96
CA VAL A 80 10.10 46.20 34.13
C VAL A 80 9.46 46.35 35.51
N LEU A 81 8.77 45.32 36.01
CA LEU A 81 8.05 45.38 37.28
C LEU A 81 8.97 45.24 38.52
N HIS A 82 10.10 44.54 38.42
CA HIS A 82 11.03 44.29 39.55
C HIS A 82 12.21 45.25 39.68
N GLY A 83 12.17 46.42 39.02
CA GLY A 83 13.15 47.49 39.29
C GLY A 83 14.10 47.82 38.13
N GLY A 84 13.79 47.40 36.90
CA GLY A 84 14.33 48.01 35.68
C GLY A 84 15.13 47.07 34.78
N LEU A 85 15.11 47.38 33.48
CA LEU A 85 15.74 46.61 32.40
C LEU A 85 17.28 46.61 32.44
N THR A 86 17.89 47.43 33.30
CA THR A 86 19.34 47.70 33.30
C THR A 86 20.13 46.91 34.33
N THR A 87 19.47 46.08 35.16
CA THR A 87 20.17 45.20 36.11
C THR A 87 20.88 44.07 35.36
N SER A 88 22.16 43.83 35.68
CA SER A 88 23.00 42.81 35.01
C SER A 88 22.31 41.44 34.93
N ASN A 89 21.60 41.05 35.99
CA ASN A 89 20.87 39.78 36.04
C ASN A 89 19.73 39.70 35.00
N HIS A 90 18.87 40.72 34.88
CA HIS A 90 17.78 40.74 33.89
C HIS A 90 18.32 40.77 32.45
N ILE A 91 19.43 41.48 32.22
CA ILE A 91 20.12 41.49 30.92
C ILE A 91 20.61 40.09 30.58
N SER A 92 21.32 39.41 31.49
CA SER A 92 21.82 38.04 31.28
C SER A 92 20.68 37.05 31.02
N GLN A 93 19.57 37.14 31.75
CA GLN A 93 18.41 36.28 31.57
C GLN A 93 17.69 36.52 30.23
N MET A 94 17.52 37.78 29.83
CA MET A 94 16.89 38.14 28.56
C MET A 94 17.74 37.68 27.37
N ILE A 95 19.07 37.84 27.45
CA ILE A 95 20.00 37.30 26.45
C ILE A 95 19.89 35.77 26.40
N ALA A 96 19.92 35.09 27.54
CA ALA A 96 19.85 33.63 27.61
C ALA A 96 18.56 33.06 27.00
N ILE A 97 17.39 33.59 27.39
CA ILE A 97 16.09 33.13 26.88
C ILE A 97 15.97 33.43 25.37
N THR A 98 16.45 34.58 24.91
CA THR A 98 16.43 34.94 23.49
C THR A 98 17.30 33.99 22.66
N LEU A 99 18.55 33.76 23.10
CA LEU A 99 19.47 32.86 22.41
C LEU A 99 18.95 31.41 22.39
N LEU A 100 18.48 30.91 23.53
CA LEU A 100 18.00 29.53 23.63
C LEU A 100 16.68 29.35 22.87
N SER A 101 15.78 30.33 22.90
CA SER A 101 14.55 30.31 22.07
C SER A 101 14.88 30.34 20.57
N ALA A 102 15.85 31.16 20.15
CA ALA A 102 16.31 31.19 18.76
C ALA A 102 16.90 29.84 18.32
N LEU A 103 17.70 29.19 19.17
CA LEU A 103 18.25 27.86 18.90
C LEU A 103 17.15 26.79 18.80
N ILE A 104 16.17 26.80 19.71
CA ILE A 104 15.01 25.90 19.69
C ILE A 104 14.20 26.08 18.39
N VAL A 105 13.97 27.32 17.96
CA VAL A 105 13.27 27.61 16.70
C VAL A 105 14.09 27.13 15.49
N LEU A 106 15.41 27.30 15.51
CA LEU A 106 16.29 26.79 14.45
C LEU A 106 16.22 25.27 14.35
N PHE A 107 16.29 24.57 15.48
CA PHE A 107 16.15 23.12 15.55
C PHE A 107 14.77 22.66 15.05
N ALA A 108 13.69 23.30 15.51
CA ALA A 108 12.33 23.02 15.04
C ALA A 108 12.19 23.27 13.53
N ARG A 109 12.84 24.31 12.99
CA ARG A 109 12.83 24.61 11.54
C ARG A 109 13.62 23.58 10.74
N ALA A 110 14.77 23.14 11.23
CA ALA A 110 15.56 22.07 10.62
C ALA A 110 14.78 20.75 10.61
N ARG A 111 14.14 20.39 11.73
CA ARG A 111 13.23 19.24 11.84
C ARG A 111 12.06 19.34 10.86
N ASP A 112 11.34 20.47 10.84
CA ASP A 112 10.23 20.71 9.90
C ASP A 112 10.66 20.56 8.44
N ARG A 113 11.84 21.06 8.08
CA ARG A 113 12.38 20.92 6.72
C ARG A 113 12.65 19.46 6.38
N ARG A 114 13.35 18.73 7.26
CA ARG A 114 13.66 17.30 7.08
C ARG A 114 12.38 16.48 6.95
N SER A 115 11.39 16.72 7.81
CA SER A 115 10.09 16.03 7.73
C SER A 115 9.33 16.35 6.44
N ARG A 116 9.38 17.59 5.93
CA ARG A 116 8.73 17.95 4.66
C ARG A 116 9.39 17.32 3.45
N GLU A 117 10.71 17.25 3.45
CA GLU A 117 11.48 16.60 2.39
C GLU A 117 11.17 15.11 2.33
N LEU A 118 11.20 14.43 3.48
CA LEU A 118 10.81 13.02 3.61
C LEU A 118 9.36 12.79 3.14
N ASN A 119 8.41 13.65 3.55
CA ASN A 119 7.02 13.55 3.12
C ASN A 119 6.84 13.79 1.61
N ARG A 120 7.64 14.69 1.00
CA ARG A 120 7.56 14.96 -0.43
C ARG A 120 8.07 13.77 -1.24
N VAL A 121 9.23 13.21 -0.86
CA VAL A 121 9.76 11.98 -1.47
C VAL A 121 8.72 10.86 -1.36
N ARG A 122 8.14 10.65 -0.17
CA ARG A 122 7.06 9.67 0.06
C ARG A 122 5.89 9.83 -0.91
N SER A 123 5.37 11.04 -1.07
CA SER A 123 4.19 11.29 -1.92
C SER A 123 4.44 10.98 -3.40
N VAL A 124 5.66 11.24 -3.88
CA VAL A 124 6.05 10.93 -5.27
C VAL A 124 6.21 9.43 -5.44
N SER A 125 6.84 8.76 -4.48
CA SER A 125 7.05 7.32 -4.53
C SER A 125 5.75 6.52 -4.42
N GLU A 126 4.84 6.89 -3.52
CA GLU A 126 3.50 6.27 -3.44
C GLU A 126 2.72 6.45 -4.75
N ALA A 127 2.85 7.61 -5.40
CA ALA A 127 2.22 7.85 -6.70
C ALA A 127 2.85 7.00 -7.81
N ALA A 128 4.19 6.93 -7.86
CA ALA A 128 4.92 6.11 -8.82
C ALA A 128 4.57 4.63 -8.66
N GLN A 129 4.54 4.12 -7.43
CA GLN A 129 4.20 2.74 -7.13
C GLN A 129 2.77 2.38 -7.54
N ARG A 130 1.79 3.27 -7.31
CA ARG A 130 0.42 3.07 -7.81
C ARG A 130 0.35 3.00 -9.34
N VAL A 131 1.16 3.81 -10.03
CA VAL A 131 1.24 3.77 -11.50
C VAL A 131 1.87 2.47 -11.98
N LEU A 132 2.91 1.98 -11.29
CA LEU A 132 3.62 0.76 -11.63
C LEU A 132 2.79 -0.50 -11.41
N LEU A 133 2.07 -0.60 -10.29
CA LEU A 133 1.28 -1.79 -9.96
C LEU A 133 0.11 -1.99 -10.93
N ARG A 134 -0.44 -0.91 -11.53
CA ARG A 134 -1.62 -0.94 -12.42
C ARG A 134 -2.71 -1.89 -11.90
N PRO A 135 -3.67 -1.40 -11.09
CA PRO A 135 -4.75 -2.19 -10.49
C PRO A 135 -5.24 -3.36 -11.37
N PRO A 136 -5.01 -4.63 -10.97
CA PRO A 136 -5.56 -5.76 -11.68
C PRO A 136 -7.08 -5.60 -11.86
N PRO A 137 -7.61 -5.87 -13.07
CA PRO A 137 -9.05 -5.80 -13.30
C PRO A 137 -9.76 -6.88 -12.46
N ARG A 138 -10.98 -6.59 -12.02
CA ARG A 138 -11.78 -7.50 -11.16
C ARG A 138 -12.14 -8.83 -11.85
N ARG A 139 -12.04 -8.90 -13.17
CA ARG A 139 -12.32 -10.09 -13.98
C ARG A 139 -11.35 -10.17 -15.15
N VAL A 140 -10.77 -11.34 -15.37
CA VAL A 140 -9.87 -11.64 -16.49
C VAL A 140 -10.20 -13.03 -17.01
N GLY A 141 -10.66 -13.13 -18.26
CA GLY A 141 -11.15 -14.40 -18.80
C GLY A 141 -12.22 -15.04 -17.88
N PRO A 142 -12.09 -16.33 -17.52
CA PRO A 142 -13.00 -17.02 -16.60
C PRO A 142 -12.68 -16.79 -15.11
N LEU A 143 -11.79 -15.86 -14.77
CA LEU A 143 -11.32 -15.63 -13.40
C LEU A 143 -11.91 -14.35 -12.81
N ARG A 144 -12.23 -14.38 -11.53
CA ARG A 144 -12.46 -13.18 -10.71
C ARG A 144 -11.22 -12.93 -9.87
N VAL A 145 -10.80 -11.67 -9.79
CA VAL A 145 -9.56 -11.27 -9.14
C VAL A 145 -9.85 -10.16 -8.14
N ALA A 146 -9.32 -10.31 -6.93
CA ALA A 146 -9.25 -9.24 -5.94
C ALA A 146 -7.81 -9.12 -5.46
N TRP A 147 -7.38 -7.91 -5.13
CA TRP A 147 -6.02 -7.64 -4.70
C TRP A 147 -6.00 -6.55 -3.63
N LEU A 148 -5.03 -6.61 -2.74
CA LEU A 148 -4.76 -5.62 -1.70
C LEU A 148 -3.27 -5.31 -1.72
N TYR A 149 -2.96 -4.04 -1.57
CA TYR A 149 -1.61 -3.56 -1.31
C TYR A 149 -1.68 -2.56 -0.15
N VAL A 150 -0.92 -2.81 0.91
CA VAL A 150 -0.78 -1.91 2.07
C VAL A 150 0.69 -1.64 2.30
N ALA A 151 1.09 -0.38 2.21
CA ALA A 151 2.46 0.01 2.52
C ALA A 151 2.68 0.07 4.05
N ALA A 152 3.85 -0.36 4.53
CA ALA A 152 4.23 -0.30 5.94
C ALA A 152 4.24 1.15 6.46
N GLY A 153 3.84 1.33 7.73
CA GLY A 153 3.46 2.63 8.28
C GLY A 153 4.57 3.56 8.76
N ASP A 154 5.79 3.07 9.02
CA ASP A 154 6.79 3.84 9.75
C ASP A 154 8.03 4.22 8.94
N GLU A 155 8.30 5.53 8.95
CA GLU A 155 9.52 6.24 8.56
C GLU A 155 10.24 5.72 7.29
N ALA A 156 9.94 6.40 6.17
CA ALA A 156 10.72 6.38 4.92
C ALA A 156 10.73 5.10 4.08
N LYS A 157 9.95 4.07 4.42
CA LYS A 157 9.90 2.81 3.67
C LYS A 157 8.81 2.87 2.59
N ILE A 158 9.24 2.78 1.33
CA ILE A 158 8.39 2.45 0.18
C ILE A 158 8.66 0.99 -0.14
N GLY A 159 7.59 0.24 -0.38
CA GLY A 159 7.69 -1.21 -0.45
C GLY A 159 8.23 -1.79 -1.74
N GLY A 160 8.92 -2.92 -1.58
CA GLY A 160 9.41 -3.78 -2.66
C GLY A 160 8.34 -4.71 -3.24
N ASP A 161 7.27 -4.95 -2.49
CA ASP A 161 6.13 -5.75 -2.89
C ASP A 161 5.54 -5.37 -4.27
N LEU A 162 5.41 -6.37 -5.14
CA LEU A 162 4.87 -6.23 -6.48
C LEU A 162 3.79 -7.26 -6.77
N LEU A 163 2.80 -6.87 -7.56
CA LEU A 163 1.80 -7.78 -8.11
C LEU A 163 1.30 -7.28 -9.47
N ALA A 164 1.00 -8.21 -10.37
CA ALA A 164 0.32 -7.91 -11.62
C ALA A 164 -0.45 -9.12 -12.18
N VAL A 165 -1.44 -8.82 -13.02
CA VAL A 165 -2.19 -9.82 -13.79
C VAL A 165 -2.23 -9.37 -15.24
N ALA A 166 -1.95 -10.29 -16.17
CA ALA A 166 -1.94 -10.04 -17.60
C ALA A 166 -2.59 -11.19 -18.37
N ARG A 167 -3.07 -10.91 -19.58
CA ARG A 167 -3.50 -11.94 -20.52
C ARG A 167 -2.31 -12.46 -21.29
N ALA A 168 -2.18 -13.78 -21.41
CA ALA A 168 -1.22 -14.36 -22.33
C ALA A 168 -1.66 -14.16 -23.79
N ALA A 169 -0.76 -14.40 -24.75
CA ALA A 169 -1.11 -14.42 -26.18
C ALA A 169 -2.06 -15.57 -26.55
N HIS A 170 -2.03 -16.66 -25.79
CA HIS A 170 -2.96 -17.79 -25.87
C HIS A 170 -4.07 -17.64 -24.81
N PRO A 171 -5.16 -18.43 -24.86
CA PRO A 171 -6.28 -18.35 -23.91
C PRO A 171 -5.90 -18.72 -22.47
N SER A 172 -5.09 -17.88 -21.81
CA SER A 172 -4.57 -18.07 -20.45
C SER A 172 -4.39 -16.72 -19.75
N THR A 173 -4.55 -16.73 -18.43
CA THR A 173 -4.31 -15.58 -17.57
C THR A 173 -3.04 -15.83 -16.76
N ARG A 174 -2.11 -14.87 -16.79
CA ARG A 174 -0.89 -14.91 -16.00
C ARG A 174 -0.97 -13.97 -14.82
N ALA A 175 -0.39 -14.38 -13.71
CA ALA A 175 -0.25 -13.54 -12.53
C ALA A 175 1.19 -13.60 -12.02
N VAL A 176 1.67 -12.49 -11.46
CA VAL A 176 2.91 -12.43 -10.70
C VAL A 176 2.62 -11.76 -9.36
N ILE A 177 3.23 -12.29 -8.31
CA ILE A 177 3.44 -11.61 -7.03
C ILE A 177 4.91 -11.75 -6.66
N GLY A 178 5.45 -10.80 -5.93
CA GLY A 178 6.83 -10.86 -5.48
C GLY A 178 7.16 -9.81 -4.45
N ASP A 179 8.33 -9.95 -3.86
CA ASP A 179 8.92 -8.93 -3.00
C ASP A 179 10.39 -8.70 -3.40
N VAL A 180 10.76 -7.43 -3.48
CA VAL A 180 12.10 -6.98 -3.82
C VAL A 180 12.87 -6.81 -2.52
N ARG A 181 14.00 -7.51 -2.40
CA ARG A 181 14.87 -7.40 -1.23
C ARG A 181 15.55 -6.03 -1.22
N GLY A 182 15.05 -5.15 -0.37
CA GLY A 182 15.56 -3.79 -0.20
C GLY A 182 14.43 -2.85 0.18
N LYS A 183 14.75 -1.63 0.64
CA LYS A 183 13.73 -0.63 0.98
C LYS A 183 14.07 0.71 0.34
N GLY A 184 13.05 1.48 -0.01
CA GLY A 184 13.21 2.85 -0.50
C GLY A 184 13.00 2.98 -2.02
N LEU A 185 13.74 3.88 -2.66
CA LEU A 185 13.50 4.21 -4.07
C LEU A 185 14.09 3.16 -5.04
N ALA A 186 15.20 2.52 -4.69
CA ALA A 186 15.86 1.51 -5.53
C ALA A 186 14.94 0.30 -5.77
N SER A 187 14.23 -0.16 -4.73
CA SER A 187 13.29 -1.28 -4.84
C SER A 187 12.13 -1.02 -5.81
N ILE A 188 11.72 0.24 -5.97
CA ILE A 188 10.71 0.63 -6.97
C ILE A 188 11.24 0.44 -8.40
N GLY A 189 12.52 0.76 -8.64
CA GLY A 189 13.17 0.55 -9.92
C GLY A 189 13.18 -0.92 -10.31
N GLU A 190 13.65 -1.78 -9.40
CA GLU A 190 13.68 -3.23 -9.59
C GLU A 190 12.27 -3.82 -9.79
N ALA A 191 11.29 -3.41 -8.97
CA ALA A 191 9.89 -3.81 -9.16
C ALA A 191 9.37 -3.39 -10.55
N SER A 192 9.78 -2.22 -11.05
CA SER A 192 9.39 -1.73 -12.38
C SER A 192 9.95 -2.63 -13.49
N VAL A 193 11.20 -3.08 -13.36
CA VAL A 193 11.85 -3.99 -14.30
C VAL A 193 11.12 -5.33 -14.33
N VAL A 194 10.85 -5.91 -13.16
CA VAL A 194 10.12 -7.19 -13.05
C VAL A 194 8.72 -7.08 -13.64
N LEU A 195 7.96 -6.04 -13.28
CA LEU A 195 6.61 -5.84 -13.79
C LEU A 195 6.58 -5.52 -15.29
N GLY A 196 7.59 -4.82 -15.80
CA GLY A 196 7.77 -4.55 -17.24
C GLY A 196 8.05 -5.83 -18.01
N ALA A 197 9.04 -6.61 -17.57
CA ALA A 197 9.42 -7.89 -18.15
C ALA A 197 8.28 -8.91 -18.10
N PHE A 198 7.56 -8.99 -16.98
CA PHE A 198 6.37 -9.84 -16.84
C PHE A 198 5.29 -9.48 -17.85
N ARG A 199 4.94 -8.18 -17.96
CA ARG A 199 3.85 -7.73 -18.84
C ARG A 199 4.15 -7.96 -20.31
N GLU A 200 5.36 -7.63 -20.75
CA GLU A 200 5.77 -7.88 -22.14
C GLU A 200 5.94 -9.38 -22.40
N GLY A 201 6.61 -10.07 -21.49
CA GLY A 201 6.85 -11.49 -21.61
C GLY A 201 5.56 -12.32 -21.60
N ALA A 202 4.52 -11.87 -20.89
CA ALA A 202 3.21 -12.52 -20.88
C ALA A 202 2.63 -12.67 -22.30
N HIS A 203 2.92 -11.71 -23.18
CA HIS A 203 2.50 -11.75 -24.58
C HIS A 203 3.50 -12.46 -25.51
N ARG A 204 4.80 -12.44 -25.18
CA ARG A 204 5.84 -12.98 -26.06
C ARG A 204 6.13 -14.47 -25.87
N HIS A 205 6.07 -14.98 -24.63
CA HIS A 205 6.50 -16.34 -24.32
C HIS A 205 5.32 -17.29 -24.19
N ALA A 206 5.36 -18.41 -24.93
CA ALA A 206 4.32 -19.43 -24.87
C ALA A 206 4.36 -20.22 -23.56
N LEU A 207 5.54 -20.62 -23.12
CA LEU A 207 5.71 -21.42 -21.90
C LEU A 207 6.00 -20.53 -20.69
N LEU A 208 5.51 -20.95 -19.52
CA LEU A 208 5.73 -20.24 -18.26
C LEU A 208 7.21 -20.22 -17.83
N PRO A 209 8.00 -21.30 -17.96
CA PRO A 209 9.44 -21.26 -17.69
C PRO A 209 10.21 -20.23 -18.52
N ASP A 210 9.89 -20.11 -19.81
CA ASP A 210 10.57 -19.16 -20.72
C ASP A 210 10.28 -17.70 -20.32
N LEU A 211 9.05 -17.42 -19.87
CA LEU A 211 8.68 -16.12 -19.33
C LEU A 211 9.55 -15.76 -18.12
N VAL A 212 9.69 -16.68 -17.17
CA VAL A 212 10.41 -16.42 -15.93
C VAL A 212 11.91 -16.32 -16.19
N ALA A 213 12.48 -17.10 -17.11
CA ALA A 213 13.85 -16.92 -17.56
C ALA A 213 14.08 -15.52 -18.16
N ALA A 214 13.16 -15.04 -19.01
CA ALA A 214 13.26 -13.69 -19.57
C ALA A 214 13.10 -12.58 -18.50
N MET A 215 12.33 -12.83 -17.45
CA MET A 215 12.25 -11.93 -16.29
C MET A 215 13.57 -11.91 -15.53
N ASP A 216 14.18 -13.07 -15.26
CA ASP A 216 15.49 -13.18 -14.60
C ASP A 216 16.60 -12.48 -15.39
N ASP A 217 16.65 -12.68 -16.71
CA ASP A 217 17.59 -11.98 -17.61
C ASP A 217 17.41 -10.46 -17.53
N SER A 218 16.17 -9.99 -17.43
CA SER A 218 15.87 -8.55 -17.34
C SER A 218 16.32 -7.95 -16.00
N VAL A 219 16.11 -8.67 -14.90
CA VAL A 219 16.58 -8.23 -13.58
C VAL A 219 18.10 -8.25 -13.54
N THR A 220 18.73 -9.34 -13.96
CA THR A 220 20.20 -9.49 -13.98
C THR A 220 20.87 -8.37 -14.75
N ARG A 221 20.42 -8.07 -15.98
CA ARG A 221 20.95 -6.94 -16.76
C ARG A 221 20.79 -5.59 -16.06
N ASN A 222 19.64 -5.35 -15.43
CA ASN A 222 19.43 -4.10 -14.70
C ASN A 222 20.38 -3.98 -13.50
N LEU A 223 20.62 -5.08 -12.78
CA LEU A 223 21.55 -5.09 -11.65
C LEU A 223 22.99 -4.85 -12.09
N GLU A 224 23.41 -5.42 -13.23
CA GLU A 224 24.73 -5.15 -13.82
C GLU A 224 24.88 -3.66 -14.18
N GLU A 225 23.88 -3.04 -14.81
CA GLU A 225 23.92 -1.62 -15.18
C GLU A 225 23.94 -0.68 -13.95
N VAL A 226 23.23 -1.05 -12.87
CA VAL A 226 23.19 -0.25 -11.63
C VAL A 226 24.49 -0.40 -10.82
N ALA A 227 25.06 -1.61 -10.75
CA ALA A 227 26.33 -1.85 -10.06
C ALA A 227 27.49 -1.05 -10.65
N ASP A 228 27.47 -0.75 -11.95
CA ASP A 228 28.45 0.11 -12.61
C ASP A 228 28.31 1.61 -12.24
N THR A 229 27.17 2.03 -11.69
CA THR A 229 26.86 3.44 -11.42
C THR A 229 26.75 3.78 -9.93
N GLU A 230 26.37 2.85 -9.07
CA GLU A 230 26.21 3.05 -7.63
C GLU A 230 27.16 2.14 -6.82
N HIS A 231 27.86 2.70 -5.83
CA HIS A 231 28.81 1.97 -4.96
C HIS A 231 28.13 1.07 -3.91
N ASP A 232 26.81 0.90 -3.96
CA ASP A 232 26.07 0.09 -2.98
C ASP A 232 25.92 -1.34 -3.52
N ALA A 233 26.91 -2.17 -3.23
CA ALA A 233 26.94 -3.59 -3.58
C ALA A 233 26.05 -4.42 -2.63
N GLY A 234 24.81 -4.01 -2.41
CA GLY A 234 23.81 -4.84 -1.75
C GLY A 234 23.53 -6.09 -2.59
N GLU A 235 23.12 -7.20 -1.98
CA GLU A 235 22.58 -8.32 -2.77
C GLU A 235 21.16 -7.92 -3.20
N HIS A 236 21.00 -7.48 -4.43
CA HIS A 236 19.70 -7.12 -4.98
C HIS A 236 19.08 -8.38 -5.61
N PHE A 237 17.93 -8.80 -5.11
CA PHE A 237 17.19 -9.91 -5.68
C PHE A 237 15.70 -9.75 -5.44
N VAL A 238 14.91 -10.43 -6.26
CA VAL A 238 13.44 -10.38 -6.16
C VAL A 238 12.90 -11.79 -5.97
N THR A 239 12.20 -12.00 -4.86
CA THR A 239 11.40 -13.22 -4.72
C THR A 239 10.15 -13.07 -5.59
N ALA A 240 9.79 -14.09 -6.35
CA ALA A 240 8.61 -14.04 -7.20
C ALA A 240 7.88 -15.38 -7.30
N LEU A 241 6.56 -15.33 -7.42
CA LEU A 241 5.71 -16.44 -7.81
C LEU A 241 4.96 -16.02 -9.07
N VAL A 242 5.14 -16.79 -10.15
CA VAL A 242 4.50 -16.55 -11.44
C VAL A 242 3.57 -17.71 -11.77
N LEU A 243 2.35 -17.39 -12.17
CA LEU A 243 1.30 -18.34 -12.52
C LEU A 243 0.92 -18.23 -13.99
N ASP A 244 0.56 -19.36 -14.59
CA ASP A 244 -0.20 -19.44 -15.83
C ASP A 244 -1.49 -20.24 -15.58
N ILE A 245 -2.64 -19.62 -15.87
CA ILE A 245 -3.96 -20.18 -15.62
C ILE A 245 -4.72 -20.22 -16.95
N PRO A 246 -4.64 -21.35 -17.69
CA PRO A 246 -5.39 -21.55 -18.93
C PRO A 246 -6.89 -21.36 -18.71
N ASP A 247 -7.60 -20.75 -19.66
CA ASP A 247 -9.03 -20.48 -19.53
C ASP A 247 -9.84 -21.79 -19.35
N GLU A 248 -9.34 -22.88 -19.94
CA GLU A 248 -9.92 -24.22 -19.91
C GLU A 248 -8.99 -25.27 -19.27
N GLY A 249 -9.50 -26.48 -19.02
CA GLY A 249 -8.67 -27.62 -18.62
C GLY A 249 -8.47 -27.83 -17.11
N GLY A 250 -8.96 -26.93 -16.25
CA GLY A 250 -9.06 -27.15 -14.80
C GLY A 250 -7.72 -27.34 -14.06
N HIS A 251 -6.64 -26.82 -14.63
CA HIS A 251 -5.30 -26.83 -14.06
C HIS A 251 -4.65 -25.45 -14.21
N ALA A 252 -3.64 -25.22 -13.41
CA ALA A 252 -2.75 -24.07 -13.51
C ALA A 252 -1.31 -24.53 -13.35
N GLU A 253 -0.39 -23.70 -13.82
CA GLU A 253 1.04 -23.88 -13.66
C GLU A 253 1.61 -22.76 -12.81
N MET A 254 2.65 -23.07 -12.03
CA MET A 254 3.39 -22.10 -11.24
C MET A 254 4.89 -22.31 -11.36
N VAL A 255 5.62 -21.21 -11.29
CA VAL A 255 7.07 -21.18 -11.04
C VAL A 255 7.30 -20.26 -9.86
N THR A 256 8.02 -20.74 -8.85
CA THR A 256 8.45 -19.91 -7.71
C THR A 256 9.96 -19.70 -7.75
N CYS A 257 10.34 -18.46 -7.48
CA CYS A 257 11.69 -17.94 -7.40
C CYS A 257 11.91 -17.50 -5.94
N GLY A 258 12.00 -18.46 -5.02
CA GLY A 258 12.18 -18.22 -3.58
C GLY A 258 11.02 -17.53 -2.85
N HIS A 259 9.84 -17.42 -3.48
CA HIS A 259 8.67 -16.75 -2.89
C HIS A 259 7.82 -17.72 -2.07
N PRO A 260 7.11 -17.25 -1.03
CA PRO A 260 6.19 -18.09 -0.25
C PRO A 260 5.17 -18.83 -1.15
N PRO A 261 4.90 -20.11 -0.87
CA PRO A 261 3.97 -20.91 -1.66
C PRO A 261 2.53 -20.39 -1.51
N PRO A 262 1.73 -20.40 -2.59
CA PRO A 262 0.36 -19.92 -2.53
C PRO A 262 -0.55 -20.92 -1.81
N LEU A 263 -1.67 -20.43 -1.28
CA LEU A 263 -2.69 -21.25 -0.63
C LEU A 263 -3.86 -21.51 -1.58
N LEU A 264 -4.14 -22.78 -1.86
CA LEU A 264 -5.35 -23.23 -2.55
C LEU A 264 -6.46 -23.46 -1.53
N VAL A 265 -7.60 -22.81 -1.73
CA VAL A 265 -8.80 -23.03 -0.93
C VAL A 265 -9.85 -23.74 -1.79
N ARG A 266 -10.19 -24.97 -1.41
CA ARG A 266 -11.19 -25.82 -2.06
C ARG A 266 -12.12 -26.40 -1.00
N GLU A 267 -13.43 -26.15 -1.10
CA GLU A 267 -14.42 -26.71 -0.17
C GLU A 267 -14.02 -26.53 1.30
N HIS A 268 -13.49 -25.33 1.63
CA HIS A 268 -12.97 -24.94 2.96
C HIS A 268 -11.72 -25.67 3.44
N GLN A 269 -11.15 -26.55 2.63
CA GLN A 269 -9.81 -27.08 2.85
C GLN A 269 -8.79 -26.10 2.28
N VAL A 270 -7.82 -25.74 3.10
CA VAL A 270 -6.68 -24.89 2.71
C VAL A 270 -5.48 -25.79 2.51
N THR A 271 -4.87 -25.74 1.33
CA THR A 271 -3.68 -26.52 0.98
C THR A 271 -2.59 -25.59 0.49
N GLU A 272 -1.42 -25.68 1.09
CA GLU A 272 -0.23 -24.99 0.62
C GLU A 272 0.33 -25.70 -0.62
N LEU A 273 0.45 -24.97 -1.73
CA LEU A 273 0.99 -25.51 -2.97
C LEU A 273 2.51 -25.41 -2.94
N THR A 274 3.15 -26.40 -2.30
CA THR A 274 4.61 -26.48 -2.25
C THR A 274 5.17 -26.93 -3.60
N THR A 275 6.23 -26.25 -4.03
CA THR A 275 6.96 -26.60 -5.26
C THR A 275 7.96 -27.71 -5.01
N ARG A 276 8.25 -28.53 -6.02
CA ARG A 276 9.41 -29.43 -6.01
C ARG A 276 10.62 -28.85 -6.76
N ASN A 277 10.41 -27.77 -7.49
CA ASN A 277 11.32 -27.20 -8.46
C ASN A 277 11.49 -25.68 -8.22
N SER A 278 11.71 -25.25 -6.97
CA SER A 278 11.94 -23.84 -6.67
C SER A 278 13.18 -23.35 -7.40
N ALA A 279 13.02 -22.29 -8.19
CA ALA A 279 14.14 -21.54 -8.73
C ALA A 279 14.73 -20.63 -7.65
N PRO A 280 16.00 -20.20 -7.80
CA PRO A 280 16.53 -19.08 -7.04
C PRO A 280 15.68 -17.81 -7.24
N PRO A 281 15.72 -16.86 -6.28
CA PRO A 281 15.22 -15.50 -6.50
C PRO A 281 15.77 -14.88 -7.79
N LEU A 282 14.96 -14.05 -8.44
CA LEU A 282 15.34 -13.35 -9.66
C LEU A 282 16.53 -12.43 -9.41
N GLY A 283 17.48 -12.39 -10.33
CA GLY A 283 18.72 -11.61 -10.23
C GLY A 283 19.87 -12.34 -9.55
N MET A 284 19.64 -13.53 -8.97
CA MET A 284 20.73 -14.38 -8.45
C MET A 284 21.27 -15.38 -9.48
N GLY A 285 20.72 -15.37 -10.70
CA GLY A 285 21.09 -16.24 -11.81
C GLY A 285 20.48 -17.64 -11.70
N VAL A 286 20.00 -18.15 -12.84
CA VAL A 286 19.64 -19.57 -12.97
C VAL A 286 20.92 -20.41 -13.03
N LEU A 287 20.98 -21.50 -12.24
CA LEU A 287 22.11 -22.43 -12.33
C LEU A 287 22.19 -23.00 -13.77
N PRO A 288 23.35 -22.95 -14.44
CA PRO A 288 23.50 -23.34 -15.85
C PRO A 288 22.99 -24.74 -16.19
N ASP A 289 22.99 -25.66 -15.22
CA ASP A 289 22.66 -27.08 -15.41
C ASP A 289 21.24 -27.47 -14.92
N ALA A 290 20.44 -26.50 -14.44
CA ALA A 290 19.09 -26.78 -13.92
C ALA A 290 18.03 -26.01 -14.73
N PRO A 291 17.39 -26.64 -15.72
CA PRO A 291 16.34 -25.97 -16.49
C PRO A 291 15.18 -25.61 -15.57
N LEU A 292 14.67 -24.40 -15.73
CA LEU A 292 13.50 -23.92 -15.01
C LEU A 292 12.28 -24.80 -15.32
N ARG A 293 11.52 -25.20 -14.29
CA ARG A 293 10.36 -26.09 -14.45
C ARG A 293 9.12 -25.49 -13.80
N ALA A 294 8.00 -25.60 -14.50
CA ALA A 294 6.69 -25.26 -13.97
C ALA A 294 6.10 -26.46 -13.22
N ASP A 295 5.55 -26.22 -12.04
CA ASP A 295 4.75 -27.20 -11.32
C ASP A 295 3.27 -27.01 -11.66
N ARG A 296 2.59 -28.12 -11.96
CA ARG A 296 1.19 -28.13 -12.36
C ARG A 296 0.30 -28.60 -11.22
N PHE A 297 -0.80 -27.91 -11.00
CA PHE A 297 -1.79 -28.25 -9.96
C PHE A 297 -3.21 -28.12 -10.48
N ALA A 298 -4.15 -28.84 -9.84
CA ALA A 298 -5.56 -28.77 -10.18
C ALA A 298 -6.16 -27.46 -9.64
N PHE A 299 -6.78 -26.68 -10.53
CA PHE A 299 -7.46 -25.43 -10.21
C PHE A 299 -8.77 -25.37 -10.99
N THR A 300 -9.87 -25.71 -10.33
CA THR A 300 -11.17 -25.95 -10.94
C THR A 300 -12.20 -24.93 -10.49
N ALA A 301 -13.39 -24.97 -11.07
CA ALA A 301 -14.47 -24.04 -10.76
C ALA A 301 -14.83 -24.02 -9.26
N GLY A 302 -14.87 -22.83 -8.67
CA GLY A 302 -15.15 -22.62 -7.25
C GLY A 302 -13.91 -22.58 -6.36
N ASP A 303 -12.74 -22.96 -6.88
CA ASP A 303 -11.48 -22.85 -6.14
C ASP A 303 -11.04 -21.39 -6.03
N TYR A 304 -10.37 -21.09 -4.91
CA TYR A 304 -9.67 -19.82 -4.69
C TYR A 304 -8.18 -20.08 -4.55
N LEU A 305 -7.39 -19.23 -5.16
CA LEU A 305 -5.95 -19.19 -4.97
C LEU A 305 -5.58 -17.89 -4.28
N VAL A 306 -4.90 -17.98 -3.14
CA VAL A 306 -4.45 -16.85 -2.34
C VAL A 306 -2.94 -16.77 -2.44
N LEU A 307 -2.44 -15.75 -3.12
CA LEU A 307 -1.04 -15.39 -3.20
C LEU A 307 -0.78 -14.23 -2.26
N TYR A 308 0.38 -14.23 -1.60
CA TYR A 308 0.72 -13.25 -0.59
C TYR A 308 2.24 -13.05 -0.52
N THR A 309 2.66 -11.84 -0.13
CA THR A 309 4.05 -11.57 0.27
C THR A 309 4.29 -11.93 1.73
N ASP A 310 5.55 -12.04 2.11
CA ASP A 310 5.96 -12.43 3.46
C ASP A 310 5.42 -11.48 4.55
N GLY A 311 5.27 -10.19 4.27
CA GLY A 311 4.68 -9.22 5.20
C GLY A 311 3.28 -9.59 5.71
N VAL A 312 2.55 -10.47 5.02
CA VAL A 312 1.30 -11.07 5.53
C VAL A 312 1.57 -12.06 6.65
N ILE A 313 2.43 -13.05 6.42
CA ILE A 313 2.69 -14.14 7.38
C ILE A 313 3.65 -13.71 8.48
N GLU A 314 4.53 -12.74 8.21
CA GLU A 314 5.46 -12.17 9.16
C GLU A 314 4.84 -11.06 10.03
N ALA A 315 3.59 -10.65 9.74
CA ALA A 315 2.86 -9.73 10.59
C ALA A 315 2.77 -10.27 12.04
N ARG A 316 3.13 -9.42 13.00
CA ARG A 316 3.29 -9.84 14.40
C ARG A 316 2.14 -9.35 15.26
N SER A 317 1.67 -10.22 16.14
CA SER A 317 0.82 -9.81 17.26
C SER A 317 1.59 -8.96 18.28
N PRO A 318 0.91 -8.31 19.24
CA PRO A 318 1.57 -7.67 20.37
C PRO A 318 2.46 -8.60 21.20
N THR A 319 2.22 -9.92 21.12
CA THR A 319 3.05 -10.95 21.76
C THR A 319 4.20 -11.44 20.88
N GLY A 320 4.34 -10.89 19.66
CA GLY A 320 5.40 -11.21 18.71
C GLY A 320 5.13 -12.41 17.79
N ALA A 321 3.96 -13.04 17.90
CA ALA A 321 3.60 -14.23 17.14
C ALA A 321 3.24 -13.89 15.69
N PHE A 322 3.75 -14.69 14.75
CA PHE A 322 3.44 -14.59 13.32
C PHE A 322 1.97 -14.86 13.04
N TYR A 323 1.47 -14.29 11.94
CA TYR A 323 0.09 -14.42 11.53
C TYR A 323 -0.14 -15.77 10.84
N PRO A 324 -0.97 -16.67 11.41
CA PRO A 324 -1.14 -18.02 10.90
C PRO A 324 -2.15 -18.05 9.74
N LEU A 325 -1.79 -17.47 8.58
CA LEU A 325 -2.69 -17.23 7.45
C LEU A 325 -3.48 -18.49 7.03
N ALA A 326 -2.82 -19.65 6.90
CA ALA A 326 -3.48 -20.88 6.48
C ALA A 326 -4.54 -21.35 7.50
N GLU A 327 -4.23 -21.29 8.79
CA GLU A 327 -5.17 -21.64 9.86
C GLU A 327 -6.35 -20.65 9.92
N ARG A 328 -6.08 -19.35 9.75
CA ARG A 328 -7.13 -18.32 9.69
C ARG A 328 -8.06 -18.55 8.52
N LEU A 329 -7.52 -18.81 7.33
CA LEU A 329 -8.32 -19.11 6.14
C LEU A 329 -9.19 -20.36 6.33
N ALA A 330 -8.67 -21.40 6.97
CA ALA A 330 -9.43 -22.62 7.27
C ALA A 330 -10.53 -22.38 8.31
N SER A 331 -10.34 -21.41 9.20
CA SER A 331 -11.32 -21.03 10.24
C SER A 331 -12.46 -20.13 9.74
N PHE A 332 -12.28 -19.48 8.58
CA PHE A 332 -13.30 -18.57 8.09
C PHE A 332 -14.58 -19.33 7.73
N PRO A 333 -15.76 -18.91 8.26
CA PRO A 333 -17.01 -19.53 7.91
C PRO A 333 -17.18 -19.41 6.40
N SER A 334 -17.63 -20.50 5.78
CA SER A 334 -17.83 -20.71 4.34
C SER A 334 -17.60 -19.49 3.48
N LEU A 335 -16.57 -19.55 2.62
CA LEU A 335 -16.18 -18.53 1.64
C LEU A 335 -17.39 -17.66 1.32
N PRO A 336 -17.49 -16.46 1.94
CA PRO A 336 -18.73 -15.72 1.93
C PRO A 336 -19.14 -15.56 0.47
N GLY A 337 -20.42 -15.79 0.15
CA GLY A 337 -20.96 -15.78 -1.23
C GLY A 337 -20.76 -14.48 -2.03
N GLY A 338 -19.90 -13.57 -1.57
CA GLY A 338 -19.39 -12.40 -2.25
C GLY A 338 -18.14 -12.60 -3.12
N GLY A 339 -17.47 -13.76 -3.09
CA GLY A 339 -16.31 -14.05 -3.96
C GLY A 339 -14.97 -13.48 -3.44
N PRO A 340 -13.96 -13.29 -4.32
CA PRO A 340 -12.57 -13.03 -3.91
C PRO A 340 -12.41 -11.71 -3.17
N ASP A 341 -13.20 -10.69 -3.51
CA ASP A 341 -13.25 -9.43 -2.76
C ASP A 341 -13.61 -9.67 -1.30
N SER A 342 -14.65 -10.46 -1.04
CA SER A 342 -15.10 -10.70 0.33
C SER A 342 -14.04 -11.44 1.13
N LEU A 343 -13.40 -12.46 0.55
CA LEU A 343 -12.30 -13.18 1.20
C LEU A 343 -11.15 -12.24 1.56
N LEU A 344 -10.71 -11.42 0.59
CA LEU A 344 -9.65 -10.44 0.78
C LEU A 344 -9.96 -9.45 1.91
N HIS A 345 -11.20 -8.95 1.99
CA HIS A 345 -11.62 -8.06 3.08
C HIS A 345 -11.60 -8.74 4.45
N HIS A 346 -11.90 -10.04 4.53
CA HIS A 346 -11.83 -10.79 5.78
C HIS A 346 -10.37 -11.01 6.21
N ILE A 347 -9.50 -11.43 5.27
CA ILE A 347 -8.05 -11.57 5.53
C ILE A 347 -7.48 -10.24 6.05
N HIS A 348 -7.76 -9.14 5.36
CA HIS A 348 -7.23 -7.83 5.73
C HIS A 348 -7.69 -7.39 7.13
N ARG A 349 -8.98 -7.57 7.46
CA ARG A 349 -9.50 -7.20 8.77
C ARG A 349 -8.89 -8.05 9.88
N ASP A 350 -8.77 -9.35 9.66
CA ASP A 350 -8.18 -10.27 10.65
C ASP A 350 -6.68 -10.01 10.84
N LEU A 351 -5.95 -9.75 9.75
CA LEU A 351 -4.54 -9.36 9.77
C LEU A 351 -4.31 -8.10 10.59
N LEU A 352 -5.09 -7.03 10.35
CA LEU A 352 -4.98 -5.79 11.13
C LEU A 352 -5.36 -6.00 12.60
N ALA A 353 -6.37 -6.83 12.88
CA ALA A 353 -6.74 -7.15 14.26
C ALA A 353 -5.64 -7.96 14.97
N HIS A 354 -4.99 -8.89 14.28
CA HIS A 354 -3.85 -9.64 14.79
C HIS A 354 -2.67 -8.72 15.11
N ALA A 355 -2.39 -7.76 14.23
CA ALA A 355 -1.24 -6.85 14.34
C ALA A 355 -1.51 -5.54 15.11
N ASP A 356 -2.63 -5.44 15.85
CA ASP A 356 -3.04 -4.22 16.59
C ASP A 356 -3.03 -2.94 15.72
N GLY A 357 -3.39 -3.09 14.44
CA GLY A 357 -3.43 -2.02 13.46
C GLY A 357 -2.09 -1.56 12.91
N GLN A 358 -0.96 -2.17 13.29
CA GLN A 358 0.38 -1.80 12.84
C GLN A 358 1.05 -2.92 12.05
N LEU A 359 1.34 -2.66 10.77
CA LEU A 359 2.08 -3.57 9.91
C LEU A 359 3.56 -3.17 9.87
N ASN A 360 4.44 -4.14 10.10
CA ASN A 360 5.88 -3.94 10.17
C ASN A 360 6.57 -3.97 8.80
N ASP A 361 5.91 -4.58 7.82
CA ASP A 361 6.35 -4.64 6.43
C ASP A 361 5.18 -4.43 5.47
N ASP A 362 5.51 -4.28 4.19
CA ASP A 362 4.53 -4.13 3.13
C ASP A 362 3.72 -5.42 2.96
N VAL A 363 2.46 -5.25 2.58
CA VAL A 363 1.53 -6.36 2.44
C VAL A 363 0.91 -6.32 1.05
N ALA A 364 1.21 -7.33 0.25
CA ALA A 364 0.53 -7.62 -0.99
C ALA A 364 -0.24 -8.94 -0.89
N LEU A 365 -1.50 -8.91 -1.34
CA LEU A 365 -2.38 -10.06 -1.43
C LEU A 365 -3.06 -10.07 -2.79
N LEU A 366 -3.11 -11.24 -3.43
CA LEU A 366 -3.85 -11.49 -4.66
C LEU A 366 -4.72 -12.74 -4.49
N VAL A 367 -6.03 -12.57 -4.61
CA VAL A 367 -7.02 -13.65 -4.53
C VAL A 367 -7.63 -13.87 -5.91
N ILE A 368 -7.51 -15.08 -6.44
CA ILE A 368 -8.02 -15.49 -7.75
C ILE A 368 -9.08 -16.57 -7.53
N GLU A 369 -10.30 -16.33 -8.00
CA GLU A 369 -11.38 -17.31 -8.02
C GLU A 369 -11.58 -17.81 -9.45
N ARG A 370 -11.64 -19.14 -9.64
CA ARG A 370 -12.08 -19.72 -10.92
C ARG A 370 -13.59 -19.79 -10.97
N VAL A 371 -14.20 -19.02 -11.87
CA VAL A 371 -15.66 -18.91 -11.95
C VAL A 371 -16.26 -20.18 -12.56
N PRO A 372 -17.34 -20.74 -11.99
CA PRO A 372 -18.09 -21.82 -12.62
C PRO A 372 -18.62 -21.42 -14.00
N THR A 373 -18.39 -22.26 -15.01
CA THR A 373 -18.78 -22.03 -16.41
C THR A 373 -20.27 -21.69 -16.58
N ARG A 374 -21.13 -22.16 -15.68
CA ARG A 374 -22.58 -21.85 -15.68
C ARG A 374 -22.91 -20.34 -15.50
N HIS A 375 -22.02 -19.55 -14.89
CA HIS A 375 -22.24 -18.10 -14.71
C HIS A 375 -21.89 -17.24 -15.93
N LEU A 376 -21.20 -17.78 -16.93
CA LEU A 376 -20.89 -17.07 -18.18
C LEU A 376 -22.07 -17.04 -19.16
N LEU A 377 -23.06 -17.94 -19.00
CA LEU A 377 -24.25 -18.01 -19.85
C LEU A 377 -25.39 -17.07 -19.42
N ARG A 378 -25.35 -16.52 -18.20
CA ARG A 378 -26.45 -15.70 -17.66
C ARG A 378 -26.62 -14.33 -18.34
N PRO A 379 -25.56 -13.60 -18.76
CA PRO A 379 -25.74 -12.34 -19.49
C PRO A 379 -26.34 -12.53 -20.90
N LEU A 380 -26.26 -13.73 -21.49
CA LEU A 380 -26.80 -14.01 -22.83
C LEU A 380 -28.28 -14.41 -22.81
N LEU A 381 -28.78 -14.93 -21.68
CA LEU A 381 -30.16 -15.37 -21.53
C LEU A 381 -31.11 -14.26 -21.04
N ASP A 382 -30.57 -13.17 -20.50
CA ASP A 382 -31.36 -12.00 -20.06
C ASP A 382 -31.63 -10.98 -21.20
N GLY A 383 -31.32 -11.34 -22.46
CA GLY A 383 -31.78 -10.62 -23.64
C GLY A 383 -33.30 -10.70 -23.76
N HIS A 384 -33.96 -9.54 -23.81
CA HIS A 384 -35.40 -9.35 -23.86
C HIS A 384 -36.16 -10.43 -24.65
N PRO A 385 -37.26 -11.01 -24.13
CA PRO A 385 -38.22 -11.68 -24.97
C PRO A 385 -38.87 -10.62 -25.87
N MET A 386 -38.65 -10.71 -27.19
CA MET A 386 -39.54 -10.03 -28.14
C MET A 386 -40.92 -10.68 -27.98
N THR A 387 -41.78 -10.02 -27.23
CA THR A 387 -43.20 -10.34 -27.18
C THR A 387 -43.79 -10.04 -28.55
N ASP A 388 -44.12 -11.12 -29.25
CA ASP A 388 -45.06 -11.14 -30.35
C ASP A 388 -46.40 -10.55 -29.85
N ARG A 389 -46.83 -9.46 -30.48
CA ARG A 389 -48.17 -8.89 -30.30
C ARG A 389 -48.83 -8.79 -31.66
N ALA A 390 -49.45 -9.89 -32.06
CA ALA A 390 -50.57 -9.87 -32.99
C ALA A 390 -51.79 -9.22 -32.31
N GLY A 391 -52.44 -8.29 -33.01
CA GLY A 391 -53.75 -7.79 -32.62
C GLY A 391 -54.26 -6.59 -33.42
N ALA A 392 -55.19 -6.89 -34.33
CA ALA A 392 -56.26 -6.03 -34.87
C ALA A 392 -56.07 -5.34 -36.23
N HIS A 393 -56.47 -6.06 -37.28
CA HIS A 393 -57.26 -5.54 -38.43
C HIS A 393 -58.76 -5.54 -38.01
N PRO A 394 -59.69 -4.77 -38.61
CA PRO A 394 -60.00 -4.65 -40.05
C PRO A 394 -60.16 -3.16 -40.46
N ASP A 395 -60.43 -2.67 -41.67
CA ASP A 395 -61.35 -3.06 -42.74
C ASP A 395 -61.00 -2.17 -43.96
N GLY A 396 -61.11 -2.68 -45.19
CA GLY A 396 -60.90 -1.86 -46.39
C GLY A 396 -60.77 -2.69 -47.67
N ALA A 397 -61.90 -3.07 -48.25
CA ALA A 397 -62.02 -3.80 -49.51
C ALA A 397 -61.46 -3.03 -50.74
N PRO A 398 -61.04 -3.74 -51.82
CA PRO A 398 -60.44 -3.16 -53.03
C PRO A 398 -61.49 -2.85 -54.11
N PRO A 399 -61.14 -2.01 -55.11
CA PRO A 399 -61.04 -2.51 -56.50
C PRO A 399 -59.94 -1.74 -57.30
N SER A 400 -59.52 -2.01 -58.53
CA SER A 400 -59.90 -2.87 -59.65
C SER A 400 -58.67 -3.02 -60.57
N GLU A 401 -58.66 -4.07 -61.39
CA GLU A 401 -57.77 -4.28 -62.54
C GLU A 401 -57.75 -3.11 -63.54
N ALA A 402 -56.60 -2.89 -64.21
CA ALA A 402 -56.45 -2.81 -65.67
C ALA A 402 -55.10 -2.17 -66.08
N GLY A 403 -54.46 -2.74 -67.12
CA GLY A 403 -53.66 -1.93 -68.07
C GLY A 403 -52.16 -2.18 -68.14
N GLU A 404 -51.78 -3.21 -68.89
CA GLU A 404 -50.82 -3.19 -70.02
C GLU A 404 -49.95 -1.92 -70.31
N ARG A 405 -48.74 -2.22 -70.84
CA ARG A 405 -47.70 -1.38 -71.50
C ARG A 405 -46.71 -0.72 -70.54
N GLY A 406 -45.40 -0.76 -70.71
CA GLY A 406 -44.52 -1.15 -71.82
C GLY A 406 -43.26 -0.29 -71.72
N ILE A 407 -42.12 -0.88 -72.11
CA ILE A 407 -40.73 -0.36 -72.16
C ILE A 407 -39.93 -0.48 -70.86
#